data_AF-A0AAW1M5W0-F1
#
_entry.id   AF-A0AAW1M5W0-F1
#
_cell.length_a   1.000
_cell.length_b   1.000
_cell.length_c   1.000
_cell.angle_alpha   90.00
_cell.angle_beta   90.00
_cell.angle_gamma   90.00
#
_symmetry.space_group_name_H-M   'P 1'
#
loop_
_entity.id
_entity.type
_entity.pdbx_description
1 polymer ?
#
loop_
_entity_poly.entity_id
_entity_poly.type
_entity_poly.pdbx_seq_one_letter_code
_entity_poly.pdbx_strand_id
1 'polypeptide(L)'
;MVQKDMKLWPFEVKCDPKSNLNKPMIFFNYKGEKKQFVPEEISFMVLAKMKDVAEAFLGIKVKNAVVTVPAYFNDLQRQATRDAAAAMAYGFDTQATEKNVLIFDLGGGTFDVSLVPIKKDKFAVKGVTGNTHLGGGDFDSRVLDHFVEEFKRKHRKDIRAACERAKRVPSSSFETTVVVDYLFEGVDFCLILSQSLFEKLNMDLFKECIDTVDNCLKDVNANMNDIDDVVLVGGSTCIPKVQQMLQELCKSINPDEAVAYGAAIHGATLCGMVTAKHIVLVDITPLSLGFELYDGRMRVGERLKAKENHFLGSFSLHDIFAAPAGEAEFIATFSIDADGIMTVTATSTGGCQVKRLKRW
;
A
#
# COMPACT_ATOMS: atom_id res chain seq x y z
N MET A 1 -11.68 9.56 5.05
CA MET A 1 -10.45 8.77 5.27
C MET A 1 -9.42 9.64 5.97
N VAL A 2 -8.63 10.47 5.26
CA VAL A 2 -7.63 11.40 5.83
C VAL A 2 -8.13 12.23 7.02
N GLN A 3 -9.38 12.70 7.01
CA GLN A 3 -9.98 13.46 8.12
C GLN A 3 -10.05 12.71 9.47
N LYS A 4 -10.12 11.37 9.44
CA LYS A 4 -10.10 10.53 10.65
C LYS A 4 -8.66 10.44 11.17
N ASP A 5 -7.71 10.20 10.27
CA ASP A 5 -6.29 9.99 10.61
C ASP A 5 -5.64 11.29 11.10
N MET A 6 -6.05 12.43 10.57
CA MET A 6 -5.64 13.76 11.03
C MET A 6 -5.89 14.00 12.53
N LYS A 7 -6.85 13.29 13.14
CA LYS A 7 -7.12 13.39 14.59
C LYS A 7 -6.10 12.65 15.44
N LEU A 8 -5.31 11.76 14.83
CA LEU A 8 -4.33 10.90 15.48
C LEU A 8 -2.89 11.34 15.19
N TRP A 9 -2.70 12.30 14.29
CA TRP A 9 -1.37 12.73 13.88
C TRP A 9 -0.88 13.90 14.73
N PRO A 10 0.40 13.87 15.16
CA PRO A 10 0.99 14.97 15.94
C PRO A 10 1.35 16.19 15.06
N PHE A 11 1.12 16.12 13.75
CA PHE A 11 1.42 17.16 12.78
C PHE A 11 0.16 17.71 12.13
N GLU A 12 0.21 18.99 11.77
CA GLU A 12 -0.93 19.69 11.19
C GLU A 12 -1.03 19.37 9.68
N VAL A 13 -2.24 19.03 9.23
CA VAL A 13 -2.56 18.83 7.82
C VAL A 13 -3.68 19.78 7.42
N LYS A 14 -3.55 20.48 6.29
CA LYS A 14 -4.62 21.31 5.71
C LYS A 14 -4.76 21.07 4.22
N CYS A 15 -5.91 21.36 3.65
CA CYS A 15 -6.05 21.38 2.20
C CYS A 15 -5.27 22.56 1.62
N ASP A 16 -4.59 22.34 0.49
CA ASP A 16 -4.00 23.41 -0.30
C ASP A 16 -5.10 24.34 -0.83
N PRO A 17 -5.17 25.62 -0.40
CA PRO A 17 -6.18 26.56 -0.86
C PRO A 17 -6.05 26.92 -2.35
N LYS A 18 -4.92 26.58 -3.00
CA LYS A 18 -4.68 26.83 -4.42
C LYS A 18 -5.02 25.62 -5.31
N SER A 19 -5.37 24.48 -4.72
CA SER A 19 -5.63 23.23 -5.43
C SER A 19 -7.13 22.96 -5.53
N ASN A 20 -7.64 22.79 -6.75
CA ASN A 20 -9.01 22.37 -7.00
C ASN A 20 -9.29 20.91 -6.57
N LEU A 21 -8.24 20.17 -6.18
CA LEU A 21 -8.30 18.74 -5.85
C LEU A 21 -8.24 18.46 -4.34
N ASN A 22 -8.38 19.49 -3.48
CA ASN A 22 -8.31 19.33 -2.01
C ASN A 22 -7.05 18.57 -1.55
N LYS A 23 -5.90 18.84 -2.17
CA LYS A 23 -4.65 18.14 -1.86
C LYS A 23 -4.23 18.39 -0.40
N PRO A 24 -3.85 17.35 0.36
CA PRO A 24 -3.36 17.51 1.72
C PRO A 24 -1.95 18.13 1.72
N MET A 25 -1.75 19.14 2.55
CA MET A 25 -0.48 19.81 2.83
C MET A 25 -0.11 19.57 4.29
N ILE A 26 1.13 19.14 4.53
CA ILE A 26 1.67 18.83 5.85
C ILE A 26 2.46 20.04 6.33
N PHE A 27 2.18 20.50 7.56
CA PHE A 27 2.82 21.66 8.16
C PHE A 27 3.66 21.25 9.36
N PHE A 28 4.87 21.80 9.44
CA PHE A 28 5.75 21.59 10.58
C PHE A 28 6.61 22.81 10.86
N ASN A 29 6.95 22.99 12.14
CA ASN A 29 7.85 24.02 12.58
C ASN A 29 9.29 23.48 12.56
N TYR A 30 10.13 24.03 11.71
CA TYR A 30 11.53 23.65 11.60
C TYR A 30 12.41 24.87 11.79
N LYS A 31 13.26 24.83 12.83
CA LYS A 31 14.16 25.94 13.21
C LYS A 31 13.43 27.30 13.41
N GLY A 32 12.22 27.25 13.95
CA GLY A 32 11.40 28.45 14.20
C GLY A 32 10.58 28.93 13.00
N GLU A 33 10.73 28.30 11.83
CA GLU A 33 9.96 28.61 10.63
C GLU A 33 8.89 27.54 10.38
N LYS A 34 7.66 28.00 10.12
CA LYS A 34 6.59 27.12 9.65
C LYS A 34 6.84 26.78 8.19
N LYS A 35 7.13 25.50 7.92
CA LYS A 35 7.27 24.96 6.58
C LYS A 35 6.04 24.16 6.18
N GLN A 36 5.82 24.08 4.88
CA GLN A 36 4.72 23.33 4.26
C GLN A 36 5.30 22.38 3.22
N PHE A 37 4.76 21.17 3.17
CA PHE A 37 5.19 20.14 2.24
C PHE A 37 3.99 19.37 1.71
N VAL A 38 4.06 18.97 0.44
CA VAL A 38 3.19 17.91 -0.07
C VAL A 38 3.74 16.54 0.36
N PRO A 39 2.90 15.49 0.53
CA PRO A 39 3.35 14.15 0.91
C PRO A 39 4.47 13.58 0.01
N GLU A 40 4.46 13.93 -1.28
CA GLU A 40 5.45 13.54 -2.26
C GLU A 40 6.85 14.06 -1.91
N GLU A 41 6.96 15.29 -1.39
CA GLU A 41 8.26 15.87 -0.99
C GLU A 41 8.83 15.15 0.23
N ILE A 42 7.99 14.80 1.21
CA ILE A 42 8.42 14.04 2.39
C ILE A 42 8.88 12.64 1.98
N SER A 43 8.12 11.98 1.10
CA SER A 43 8.48 10.66 0.55
C SER A 43 9.81 10.73 -0.21
N PHE A 44 10.03 11.81 -0.98
CA PHE A 44 11.29 12.05 -1.66
C PHE A 44 12.47 12.20 -0.69
N MET A 45 12.31 12.83 0.48
CA MET A 45 13.38 12.91 1.48
C MET A 45 13.82 11.52 1.98
N VAL A 46 12.87 10.59 2.14
CA VAL A 46 13.17 9.20 2.51
C VAL A 46 13.93 8.50 1.39
N LEU A 47 13.46 8.63 0.14
CA LEU A 47 14.13 8.06 -1.03
C LEU A 47 15.53 8.64 -1.24
N ALA A 48 15.71 9.94 -1.04
CA ALA A 48 17.00 10.62 -1.09
C ALA A 48 17.96 10.04 -0.04
N LYS A 49 17.47 9.79 1.19
CA LYS A 49 18.28 9.13 2.22
C LYS A 49 18.66 7.70 1.82
N MET A 50 17.76 6.93 1.22
CA MET A 50 18.07 5.58 0.73
C MET A 50 19.10 5.60 -0.39
N LYS A 51 19.01 6.58 -1.30
CA LYS A 51 20.02 6.83 -2.32
C LYS A 51 21.38 7.15 -1.69
N ASP A 52 21.44 8.04 -0.70
CA ASP A 52 22.71 8.38 -0.02
C ASP A 52 23.36 7.14 0.61
N VAL A 53 22.56 6.27 1.23
CA VAL A 53 23.04 5.00 1.79
C VAL A 53 23.62 4.10 0.70
N ALA A 54 22.93 3.96 -0.44
CA ALA A 54 23.41 3.17 -1.56
C ALA A 54 24.69 3.76 -2.20
N GLU A 55 24.75 5.07 -2.42
CA GLU A 55 25.92 5.75 -2.97
C GLU A 55 27.14 5.64 -2.04
N ALA A 56 26.93 5.76 -0.72
CA ALA A 56 27.98 5.57 0.28
C ALA A 56 28.53 4.13 0.29
N PHE A 57 27.65 3.14 0.15
CA PHE A 57 28.06 1.73 0.09
C PHE A 57 28.79 1.38 -1.22
N LEU A 58 28.28 1.86 -2.36
CA LEU A 58 28.82 1.52 -3.69
C LEU A 58 30.02 2.38 -4.10
N GLY A 59 30.21 3.55 -3.47
CA GLY A 59 31.24 4.52 -3.84
C GLY A 59 31.02 5.21 -5.19
N ILE A 60 29.83 5.08 -5.79
CA ILE A 60 29.47 5.67 -7.08
C ILE A 60 28.12 6.37 -7.01
N LYS A 61 27.85 7.26 -7.98
CA LYS A 61 26.54 7.92 -8.09
C LYS A 61 25.47 6.97 -8.64
N VAL A 62 24.34 6.90 -7.94
CA VAL A 62 23.15 6.14 -8.33
C VAL A 62 22.19 7.07 -9.07
N LYS A 63 21.83 6.69 -10.30
CA LYS A 63 20.97 7.48 -11.20
C LYS A 63 19.58 6.89 -11.42
N ASN A 64 19.46 5.57 -11.30
CA ASN A 64 18.23 4.82 -11.56
C ASN A 64 17.88 3.99 -10.32
N ALA A 65 16.58 3.76 -10.09
CA ALA A 65 16.10 2.95 -8.98
C ALA A 65 14.77 2.27 -9.36
N VAL A 66 14.51 1.12 -8.74
CA VAL A 66 13.17 0.52 -8.67
C VAL A 66 12.60 0.87 -7.30
N VAL A 67 11.39 1.41 -7.26
CA VAL A 67 10.72 1.82 -6.02
C VAL A 67 9.46 0.99 -5.88
N THR A 68 9.27 0.37 -4.71
CA THR A 68 8.09 -0.46 -4.44
C THR A 68 6.93 0.39 -3.93
N VAL A 69 5.72 -0.06 -4.23
CA VAL A 69 4.46 0.61 -3.89
C VAL A 69 3.45 -0.42 -3.38
N PRO A 70 2.60 -0.13 -2.39
CA PRO A 70 1.62 -1.09 -1.88
C PRO A 70 0.72 -1.65 -2.96
N ALA A 71 0.31 -2.91 -2.80
CA ALA A 71 -0.55 -3.58 -3.75
C ALA A 71 -2.04 -3.26 -3.55
N TYR A 72 -2.36 -2.23 -2.73
CA TYR A 72 -3.62 -1.52 -2.41
C TYR A 72 -3.93 -0.15 -3.09
N PHE A 73 -2.95 0.44 -3.78
CA PHE A 73 -2.86 1.87 -4.16
C PHE A 73 -3.43 2.27 -5.56
N ASN A 74 -4.48 3.10 -5.61
CA ASN A 74 -5.12 3.61 -6.86
C ASN A 74 -4.15 4.22 -7.90
N ASP A 75 -4.61 4.55 -9.13
CA ASP A 75 -3.78 5.13 -10.22
C ASP A 75 -2.90 6.33 -9.84
N LEU A 76 -3.22 7.07 -8.76
CA LEU A 76 -2.39 8.17 -8.26
C LEU A 76 -1.22 7.69 -7.39
N GLN A 77 -1.24 6.45 -6.90
CA GLN A 77 -0.30 5.94 -5.91
C GLN A 77 0.34 4.57 -6.28
N ARG A 78 -0.21 3.85 -7.28
CA ARG A 78 0.36 2.73 -8.08
C ARG A 78 0.61 1.43 -7.33
N GLN A 79 0.37 0.30 -8.02
CA GLN A 79 0.03 -0.99 -7.42
C GLN A 79 0.71 -2.16 -8.13
N ALA A 80 0.98 -3.20 -7.35
CA ALA A 80 1.36 -4.58 -7.71
C ALA A 80 2.87 -4.93 -7.89
N THR A 81 3.74 -3.93 -8.04
CA THR A 81 5.21 -4.15 -8.06
C THR A 81 5.76 -4.75 -6.75
N ARG A 82 5.11 -4.51 -5.60
CA ARG A 82 5.58 -4.98 -4.28
C ARG A 82 5.41 -6.48 -4.10
N ASP A 83 4.22 -7.02 -4.34
CA ASP A 83 3.93 -8.43 -4.05
C ASP A 83 4.64 -9.33 -5.04
N ALA A 84 4.74 -8.85 -6.28
CA ALA A 84 5.56 -9.47 -7.30
C ALA A 84 7.06 -9.43 -6.92
N ALA A 85 7.53 -8.37 -6.26
CA ALA A 85 8.87 -8.31 -5.69
C ALA A 85 9.07 -9.32 -4.54
N ALA A 86 8.13 -9.42 -3.60
CA ALA A 86 8.21 -10.44 -2.55
C ALA A 86 8.21 -11.87 -3.11
N ALA A 87 7.36 -12.14 -4.11
CA ALA A 87 7.33 -13.40 -4.82
C ALA A 87 8.65 -13.68 -5.56
N MET A 88 9.25 -12.67 -6.19
CA MET A 88 10.57 -12.79 -6.82
C MET A 88 11.65 -13.10 -5.79
N ALA A 89 11.65 -12.45 -4.63
CA ALA A 89 12.58 -12.74 -3.54
C ALA A 89 12.46 -14.21 -3.07
N TYR A 90 11.24 -14.72 -2.96
CA TYR A 90 10.97 -16.12 -2.61
C TYR A 90 11.38 -17.10 -3.74
N GLY A 91 11.02 -16.80 -4.98
CA GLY A 91 11.23 -17.68 -6.13
C GLY A 91 12.64 -17.66 -6.72
N PHE A 92 13.45 -16.65 -6.40
CA PHE A 92 14.79 -16.51 -6.99
C PHE A 92 15.76 -17.60 -6.51
N ASP A 93 15.74 -17.93 -5.23
CA ASP A 93 16.63 -18.93 -4.63
C ASP A 93 16.04 -20.34 -4.64
N THR A 94 14.73 -20.48 -4.81
CA THR A 94 14.08 -21.78 -4.86
C THR A 94 14.23 -22.39 -6.26
N GLN A 95 14.75 -23.63 -6.35
CA GLN A 95 14.84 -24.39 -7.61
C GLN A 95 13.46 -24.92 -8.06
N ALA A 96 12.38 -24.22 -7.71
CA ALA A 96 11.06 -24.79 -7.63
C ALA A 96 10.42 -25.03 -9.01
N THR A 97 9.80 -26.21 -9.09
CA THR A 97 8.67 -26.56 -9.96
C THR A 97 7.52 -25.56 -9.81
N GLU A 98 6.57 -25.61 -10.73
CA GLU A 98 5.35 -24.80 -10.71
C GLU A 98 4.67 -24.80 -9.32
N LYS A 99 4.42 -23.61 -8.78
CA LYS A 99 3.82 -23.38 -7.46
C LYS A 99 2.84 -22.21 -7.48
N ASN A 100 1.79 -22.29 -6.69
CA ASN A 100 0.89 -21.20 -6.38
C ASN A 100 1.28 -20.63 -5.01
N VAL A 101 1.84 -19.41 -5.02
CA VAL A 101 2.30 -18.76 -3.80
C VAL A 101 1.34 -17.66 -3.40
N LEU A 102 0.88 -17.66 -2.15
CA LEU A 102 0.08 -16.59 -1.60
C LEU A 102 0.99 -15.63 -0.82
N ILE A 103 1.05 -14.37 -1.26
CA ILE A 103 1.76 -13.30 -0.56
C ILE A 103 0.77 -12.67 0.43
N PHE A 104 1.15 -12.64 1.71
CA PHE A 104 0.40 -12.00 2.78
C PHE A 104 1.27 -10.86 3.32
N ASP A 105 1.03 -9.62 2.88
CA ASP A 105 1.77 -8.42 3.29
C ASP A 105 0.98 -7.64 4.33
N LEU A 106 1.33 -7.79 5.61
CA LEU A 106 0.75 -7.00 6.70
C LEU A 106 1.80 -6.03 7.25
N GLY A 107 1.73 -4.80 6.76
CA GLY A 107 2.65 -3.72 7.11
C GLY A 107 2.20 -2.90 8.33
N GLY A 108 2.75 -1.69 8.42
CA GLY A 108 2.42 -0.73 9.49
C GLY A 108 1.12 0.04 9.28
N GLY A 109 0.56 0.04 8.06
CA GLY A 109 -0.68 0.76 7.76
C GLY A 109 -1.44 0.29 6.52
N THR A 110 -0.88 -0.67 5.78
CA THR A 110 -1.56 -1.32 4.65
C THR A 110 -1.47 -2.83 4.83
N PHE A 111 -2.49 -3.50 4.33
CA PHE A 111 -2.58 -4.94 4.27
C PHE A 111 -2.92 -5.35 2.84
N ASP A 112 -2.11 -6.20 2.24
CA ASP A 112 -2.26 -6.68 0.88
C ASP A 112 -2.18 -8.22 0.83
N VAL A 113 -2.99 -8.83 -0.04
CA VAL A 113 -2.97 -10.27 -0.33
C VAL A 113 -2.94 -10.48 -1.83
N SER A 114 -1.96 -11.26 -2.28
CA SER A 114 -1.79 -11.57 -3.70
C SER A 114 -1.57 -13.05 -3.93
N LEU A 115 -2.21 -13.60 -4.96
CA LEU A 115 -1.91 -14.94 -5.46
C LEU A 115 -0.96 -14.83 -6.65
N VAL A 116 0.24 -15.39 -6.50
CA VAL A 116 1.31 -15.34 -7.49
C VAL A 116 1.75 -16.75 -7.88
N PRO A 117 1.18 -17.32 -8.96
CA PRO A 117 1.74 -18.51 -9.58
C PRO A 117 3.17 -18.26 -10.09
N ILE A 118 4.09 -19.10 -9.63
CA ILE A 118 5.49 -19.15 -10.04
C ILE A 118 5.68 -20.37 -10.94
N LYS A 119 6.10 -20.16 -12.19
CA LYS A 119 6.41 -21.23 -13.14
C LYS A 119 7.80 -20.99 -13.74
N LYS A 120 8.79 -21.76 -13.30
CA LYS A 120 10.21 -21.54 -13.64
C LYS A 120 10.62 -20.11 -13.23
N ASP A 121 10.94 -19.25 -14.20
CA ASP A 121 11.32 -17.85 -14.00
C ASP A 121 10.15 -16.87 -14.29
N LYS A 122 8.92 -17.38 -14.47
CA LYS A 122 7.73 -16.55 -14.68
C LYS A 122 6.95 -16.38 -13.39
N PHE A 123 6.78 -15.13 -12.97
CA PHE A 123 6.01 -14.68 -11.83
C PHE A 123 4.78 -13.95 -12.35
N ALA A 124 3.60 -14.55 -12.23
CA ALA A 124 2.37 -13.96 -12.74
C ALA A 124 1.42 -13.65 -11.59
N VAL A 125 1.09 -12.40 -11.35
CA VAL A 125 0.08 -12.03 -10.37
C VAL A 125 -1.30 -12.41 -10.94
N LYS A 126 -2.04 -13.27 -10.23
CA LYS A 126 -3.36 -13.76 -10.68
C LYS A 126 -4.50 -12.95 -10.06
N GLY A 127 -4.32 -12.49 -8.84
CA GLY A 127 -5.30 -11.69 -8.10
C GLY A 127 -4.62 -10.94 -6.98
N VAL A 128 -5.15 -9.76 -6.70
CA VAL A 128 -4.67 -8.83 -5.67
C VAL A 128 -5.90 -8.26 -4.98
N THR A 129 -5.88 -8.23 -3.65
CA THR A 129 -6.89 -7.56 -2.84
C THR A 129 -6.22 -7.05 -1.56
N GLY A 130 -6.87 -6.16 -0.83
CA GLY A 130 -6.26 -5.58 0.35
C GLY A 130 -7.07 -4.49 1.01
N ASN A 131 -6.51 -3.94 2.08
CA ASN A 131 -7.01 -2.79 2.81
C ASN A 131 -5.86 -1.80 3.05
N THR A 132 -5.96 -0.63 2.42
CA THR A 132 -4.95 0.45 2.54
C THR A 132 -4.94 1.19 3.88
N HIS A 133 -5.82 0.80 4.80
CA HIS A 133 -5.98 1.44 6.11
C HIS A 133 -6.12 0.37 7.21
N LEU A 134 -5.30 -0.67 7.08
CA LEU A 134 -5.21 -1.76 8.04
C LEU A 134 -3.74 -2.13 8.20
N GLY A 135 -3.20 -2.00 9.40
CA GLY A 135 -1.88 -2.51 9.74
C GLY A 135 -1.49 -2.28 11.20
N GLY A 136 -0.19 -2.35 11.48
CA GLY A 136 0.37 -2.20 12.83
C GLY A 136 -0.10 -0.95 13.58
N GLY A 137 -0.24 0.18 12.87
CA GLY A 137 -0.69 1.44 13.45
C GLY A 137 -2.12 1.40 13.98
N ASP A 138 -3.00 0.57 13.38
CA ASP A 138 -4.36 0.35 13.86
C ASP A 138 -4.35 -0.52 15.12
N PHE A 139 -3.50 -1.55 15.17
CA PHE A 139 -3.33 -2.40 16.35
C PHE A 139 -2.84 -1.57 17.55
N ASP A 140 -1.86 -0.69 17.32
CA ASP A 140 -1.39 0.27 18.31
C ASP A 140 -2.51 1.19 18.78
N SER A 141 -3.36 1.66 17.86
CA SER A 141 -4.48 2.54 18.19
C SER A 141 -5.50 1.86 19.09
N ARG A 142 -5.80 0.56 18.89
CA ARG A 142 -6.72 -0.20 19.74
C ARG A 142 -6.19 -0.37 21.16
N VAL A 143 -4.90 -0.66 21.29
CA VAL A 143 -4.22 -0.74 22.59
C VAL A 143 -4.25 0.62 23.29
N LEU A 144 -3.94 1.69 22.55
CA LEU A 144 -3.99 3.06 23.04
C LEU A 144 -5.38 3.45 23.55
N ASP A 145 -6.43 3.17 22.77
CA ASP A 145 -7.80 3.48 23.16
C ASP A 145 -8.19 2.76 24.45
N HIS A 146 -7.85 1.48 24.57
CA HIS A 146 -8.06 0.71 25.79
C HIS A 146 -7.33 1.33 27.01
N PHE A 147 -6.09 1.78 26.82
CA PHE A 147 -5.30 2.41 27.87
C PHE A 147 -5.86 3.77 28.31
N VAL A 148 -6.30 4.58 27.36
CA VAL A 148 -6.96 5.86 27.63
C VAL A 148 -8.24 5.65 28.44
N GLU A 149 -9.05 4.66 28.06
CA GLU A 149 -10.28 4.32 28.78
C GLU A 149 -10.01 3.83 30.21
N GLU A 150 -9.03 2.94 30.39
CA GLU A 150 -8.64 2.44 31.72
C GLU A 150 -8.12 3.55 32.63
N PHE A 151 -7.29 4.46 32.11
CA PHE A 151 -6.83 5.61 32.87
C PHE A 151 -7.98 6.57 33.21
N LYS A 152 -8.88 6.83 32.25
CA LYS A 152 -10.05 7.66 32.48
C LYS A 152 -10.98 7.05 33.52
N ARG A 153 -11.13 5.73 33.54
CA ARG A 153 -11.90 5.01 34.57
C ARG A 153 -11.27 5.16 35.96
N LYS A 154 -9.94 5.05 36.07
CA LYS A 154 -9.21 5.12 37.35
C LYS A 154 -9.02 6.55 37.88
N HIS A 155 -8.74 7.51 37.00
CA HIS A 155 -8.30 8.86 37.37
C HIS A 155 -9.20 9.98 36.85
N ARG A 156 -10.29 9.66 36.12
CA ARG A 156 -11.25 10.61 35.51
C ARG A 156 -10.59 11.65 34.59
N LYS A 157 -9.45 11.31 34.00
CA LYS A 157 -8.63 12.17 33.13
C LYS A 157 -8.36 11.49 31.80
N ASP A 158 -8.21 12.28 30.74
CA ASP A 158 -7.93 11.80 29.39
C ASP A 158 -6.44 12.00 29.05
N ILE A 159 -5.74 10.90 28.76
CA ILE A 159 -4.29 10.86 28.51
C ILE A 159 -3.93 10.68 27.04
N ARG A 160 -4.89 10.80 26.11
CA ARG A 160 -4.65 10.54 24.69
C ARG A 160 -3.43 11.29 24.14
N ALA A 161 -3.32 12.59 24.45
CA ALA A 161 -2.19 13.42 24.04
C ALA A 161 -0.84 13.01 24.67
N ALA A 162 -0.85 12.38 25.85
CA ALA A 162 0.37 11.93 26.52
C ALA A 162 0.85 10.59 25.96
N CYS A 163 -0.07 9.67 25.67
CA CYS A 163 0.26 8.36 25.11
C CYS A 163 0.67 8.40 23.63
N GLU A 164 0.24 9.40 22.85
CA GLU A 164 0.75 9.64 21.49
C GLU A 164 2.28 9.82 21.46
N ARG A 165 2.88 10.34 22.53
CA ARG A 165 4.33 10.49 22.67
C ARG A 165 5.05 9.19 23.06
N ALA A 166 4.32 8.19 23.56
CA ALA A 166 4.87 6.97 24.16
C ALA A 166 4.76 5.72 23.25
N LYS A 167 4.36 5.88 21.97
CA LYS A 167 3.90 4.83 21.03
C LYS A 167 4.92 3.72 20.63
N ARG A 168 6.00 3.47 21.37
CA ARG A 168 6.93 2.37 21.05
C ARG A 168 6.85 1.30 22.12
N VAL A 169 6.14 0.21 21.82
CA VAL A 169 6.18 -1.02 22.62
C VAL A 169 6.65 -2.17 21.70
N PRO A 170 7.75 -2.89 22.04
CA PRO A 170 8.24 -4.00 21.24
C PRO A 170 7.35 -5.25 21.33
N SER A 171 7.26 -5.99 20.22
CA SER A 171 6.36 -7.13 20.02
C SER A 171 6.95 -8.52 20.38
N SER A 172 7.88 -8.63 21.32
CA SER A 172 8.63 -9.89 21.54
C SER A 172 8.40 -10.58 22.90
N SER A 173 7.52 -10.08 23.76
CA SER A 173 7.31 -10.62 25.11
C SER A 173 5.88 -11.09 25.35
N PHE A 174 5.69 -12.21 26.07
CA PHE A 174 4.38 -12.77 26.45
C PHE A 174 3.52 -11.78 27.27
N GLU A 175 4.19 -10.94 28.06
CA GLU A 175 3.62 -9.81 28.75
C GLU A 175 4.59 -8.64 28.65
N THR A 176 4.06 -7.44 28.44
CA THR A 176 4.84 -6.20 28.47
C THR A 176 4.20 -5.25 29.47
N THR A 177 5.02 -4.71 30.37
CA THR A 177 4.57 -3.67 31.30
C THR A 177 4.85 -2.32 30.67
N VAL A 178 3.79 -1.58 30.36
CA VAL A 178 3.89 -0.21 29.90
C VAL A 178 3.90 0.69 31.12
N VAL A 179 5.10 1.15 31.48
CA VAL A 179 5.32 2.13 32.55
C VAL A 179 5.67 3.46 31.93
N VAL A 180 4.89 4.49 32.24
CA VAL A 180 5.19 5.88 31.90
C VAL A 180 5.11 6.71 33.17
N ASP A 181 6.27 7.06 33.71
CA ASP A 181 6.38 7.93 34.88
C ASP A 181 5.88 9.33 34.55
N TYR A 182 5.16 9.95 35.50
CA TYR A 182 4.63 11.30 35.37
C TYR A 182 3.80 11.53 34.09
N LEU A 183 3.06 10.51 33.63
CA LEU A 183 2.31 10.57 32.37
C LEU A 183 1.39 11.80 32.28
N PHE A 184 0.67 12.11 33.35
CA PHE A 184 -0.22 13.28 33.38
C PHE A 184 -0.47 13.81 34.80
N GLU A 185 -0.22 15.11 35.01
CA GLU A 185 -0.42 15.80 36.30
C GLU A 185 0.20 15.05 37.51
N GLY A 186 1.41 14.51 37.34
CA GLY A 186 2.10 13.79 38.41
C GLY A 186 1.61 12.36 38.67
N VAL A 187 0.74 11.82 37.82
CA VAL A 187 0.25 10.45 37.91
C VAL A 187 1.08 9.55 37.00
N ASP A 188 1.69 8.53 37.58
CA ASP A 188 2.36 7.46 36.85
C ASP A 188 1.34 6.55 36.18
N PHE A 189 1.69 6.04 35.01
CA PHE A 189 0.89 5.07 34.29
C PHE A 189 1.58 3.72 34.30
N CYS A 190 0.90 2.71 34.81
CA CYS A 190 1.37 1.33 34.75
C CYS A 190 0.20 0.44 34.30
N LEU A 191 0.35 -0.20 33.14
CA LEU A 191 -0.53 -1.26 32.68
C LEU A 191 0.28 -2.42 32.13
N ILE A 192 -0.21 -3.63 32.41
CA ILE A 192 0.31 -4.86 31.84
C ILE A 192 -0.50 -5.14 30.58
N LEU A 193 0.16 -5.16 29.43
CA LEU A 193 -0.40 -5.66 28.19
C LEU A 193 0.02 -7.12 28.04
N SER A 194 -0.90 -8.02 28.33
CA SER A 194 -0.73 -9.44 28.01
C SER A 194 -1.00 -9.68 26.54
N GLN A 195 -0.40 -10.73 25.98
CA GLN A 195 -0.71 -11.19 24.63
C GLN A 195 -2.21 -11.47 24.45
N SER A 196 -2.86 -12.09 25.45
CA SER A 196 -4.31 -12.39 25.41
C SER A 196 -5.19 -11.13 25.34
N LEU A 197 -4.79 -10.05 26.01
CA LEU A 197 -5.48 -8.76 25.92
C LEU A 197 -5.28 -8.13 24.55
N PHE A 198 -4.03 -8.11 24.05
CA PHE A 198 -3.72 -7.61 22.71
C PHE A 198 -4.52 -8.34 21.63
N GLU A 199 -4.57 -9.67 21.70
CA GLU A 199 -5.34 -10.49 20.78
C GLU A 199 -6.83 -10.19 20.86
N LYS A 200 -7.38 -10.05 22.08
CA LYS A 200 -8.79 -9.71 22.29
C LYS A 200 -9.16 -8.36 21.68
N LEU A 201 -8.30 -7.35 21.80
CA LEU A 201 -8.55 -5.99 21.30
C LEU A 201 -8.51 -5.88 19.76
N ASN A 202 -7.83 -6.83 19.10
CA ASN A 202 -7.56 -6.79 17.66
C ASN A 202 -8.16 -7.97 16.88
N MET A 203 -8.90 -8.86 17.54
CA MET A 203 -9.41 -10.10 16.94
C MET A 203 -10.30 -9.85 15.71
N ASP A 204 -11.07 -8.76 15.71
CA ASP A 204 -11.88 -8.35 14.56
C ASP A 204 -11.00 -7.98 13.35
N LEU A 205 -9.92 -7.24 13.57
CA LEU A 205 -8.97 -6.86 12.52
C LEU A 205 -8.19 -8.08 12.00
N PHE A 206 -7.84 -9.02 12.89
CA PHE A 206 -7.20 -10.27 12.46
C PHE A 206 -8.14 -11.14 11.62
N LYS A 207 -9.42 -11.20 11.97
CA LYS A 207 -10.44 -11.88 11.15
C LYS A 207 -10.61 -11.22 9.80
N GLU A 208 -10.64 -9.89 9.75
CA GLU A 208 -10.68 -9.13 8.49
C GLU A 208 -9.50 -9.49 7.58
N CYS A 209 -8.31 -9.71 8.15
CA CYS A 209 -7.16 -10.18 7.38
C CYS A 209 -7.42 -11.54 6.69
N ILE A 210 -8.03 -12.48 7.41
CA ILE A 210 -8.35 -13.82 6.88
C ILE A 210 -9.51 -13.75 5.87
N ASP A 211 -10.54 -12.96 6.14
CA ASP A 211 -11.66 -12.75 5.20
C ASP A 211 -11.16 -12.18 3.87
N THR A 212 -10.14 -11.32 3.91
CA THR A 212 -9.50 -10.76 2.71
C THR A 212 -8.73 -11.82 1.93
N VAL A 213 -8.06 -12.77 2.60
CA VAL A 213 -7.45 -13.94 1.94
C VAL A 213 -8.51 -14.75 1.20
N ASP A 214 -9.63 -15.06 1.87
CA ASP A 214 -10.73 -15.80 1.26
C ASP A 214 -11.33 -15.05 0.05
N ASN A 215 -11.44 -13.73 0.12
CA ASN A 215 -11.92 -12.91 -1.00
C ASN A 215 -10.93 -12.95 -2.17
N CYS A 216 -9.62 -12.84 -1.92
CA CYS A 216 -8.59 -12.96 -2.95
C CYS A 216 -8.72 -14.28 -3.73
N LEU A 217 -8.88 -15.38 -3.00
CA LEU A 217 -9.00 -16.72 -3.58
C LEU A 217 -10.30 -16.89 -4.37
N LYS A 218 -11.42 -16.33 -3.90
CA LYS A 218 -12.70 -16.33 -4.63
C LYS A 218 -12.61 -15.57 -5.94
N ASP A 219 -11.98 -14.40 -5.95
CA ASP A 219 -11.86 -13.54 -7.14
C ASP A 219 -11.11 -14.24 -8.29
N VAL A 220 -10.18 -15.14 -7.95
CA VAL A 220 -9.38 -15.91 -8.91
C VAL A 220 -9.85 -17.36 -9.07
N ASN A 221 -11.01 -17.70 -8.50
CA ASN A 221 -11.60 -19.03 -8.48
C ASN A 221 -10.60 -20.12 -8.05
N ALA A 222 -9.90 -19.88 -6.94
CA ALA A 222 -8.98 -20.79 -6.29
C ALA A 222 -9.44 -21.08 -4.84
N ASN A 223 -8.87 -22.12 -4.23
CA ASN A 223 -9.11 -22.49 -2.85
C ASN A 223 -7.81 -22.57 -2.07
N MET A 224 -7.88 -22.59 -0.73
CA MET A 224 -6.70 -22.72 0.12
C MET A 224 -5.89 -23.99 -0.17
N ASN A 225 -6.55 -25.08 -0.60
CA ASN A 225 -5.89 -26.33 -0.98
C ASN A 225 -5.07 -26.24 -2.28
N ASP A 226 -5.30 -25.19 -3.09
CA ASP A 226 -4.55 -24.94 -4.32
C ASP A 226 -3.28 -24.13 -4.05
N ILE A 227 -3.04 -23.70 -2.81
CA ILE A 227 -1.92 -22.88 -2.39
C ILE A 227 -0.80 -23.77 -1.84
N ASP A 228 0.38 -23.68 -2.47
CA ASP A 228 1.54 -24.48 -2.08
C ASP A 228 2.29 -23.87 -0.89
N ASP A 229 2.45 -22.54 -0.91
CA ASP A 229 3.19 -21.81 0.12
C ASP A 229 2.54 -20.45 0.40
N VAL A 230 2.55 -20.05 1.68
CA VAL A 230 2.21 -18.70 2.13
C VAL A 230 3.49 -17.97 2.50
N VAL A 231 3.71 -16.81 1.89
CA VAL A 231 4.87 -15.95 2.12
C VAL A 231 4.41 -14.74 2.92
N LEU A 232 4.95 -14.62 4.13
CA LEU A 232 4.65 -13.52 5.05
C LEU A 232 5.59 -12.34 4.79
N VAL A 233 5.02 -11.16 4.61
CA VAL A 233 5.73 -9.90 4.33
C VAL A 233 5.24 -8.82 5.28
N GLY A 234 6.14 -7.94 5.72
CA GLY A 234 5.80 -6.83 6.61
C GLY A 234 5.84 -7.21 8.09
N GLY A 235 6.38 -6.31 8.91
CA GLY A 235 6.68 -6.59 10.32
C GLY A 235 5.47 -6.97 11.18
N SER A 236 4.24 -6.59 10.80
CA SER A 236 3.05 -6.97 11.56
C SER A 236 2.66 -8.45 11.36
N THR A 237 3.23 -9.14 10.36
CA THR A 237 3.09 -10.60 10.21
C THR A 237 3.82 -11.39 11.29
N CYS A 238 4.70 -10.74 12.07
CA CYS A 238 5.34 -11.34 13.23
C CYS A 238 4.38 -11.57 14.42
N ILE A 239 3.15 -11.07 14.33
CA ILE A 239 2.12 -11.29 15.37
C ILE A 239 1.77 -12.79 15.40
N PRO A 240 2.01 -13.51 16.53
CA PRO A 240 1.79 -14.96 16.60
C PRO A 240 0.36 -15.36 16.26
N LYS A 241 -0.62 -14.53 16.62
CA LYS A 241 -2.03 -14.82 16.36
C LYS A 241 -2.36 -14.83 14.86
N VAL A 242 -1.78 -13.91 14.10
CA VAL A 242 -1.95 -13.83 12.64
C VAL A 242 -1.35 -15.08 11.98
N GLN A 243 -0.13 -15.44 12.36
CA GLN A 243 0.53 -16.66 11.86
C GLN A 243 -0.26 -17.93 12.20
N GLN A 244 -0.78 -18.04 13.43
CA GLN A 244 -1.62 -19.15 13.84
C GLN A 244 -2.89 -19.27 12.98
N MET A 245 -3.50 -18.14 12.62
CA MET A 245 -4.71 -18.12 11.79
C MET A 245 -4.44 -18.49 10.33
N LEU A 246 -3.20 -18.31 9.84
CA LEU A 246 -2.76 -18.69 8.49
C LEU A 246 -2.24 -20.14 8.38
N GLN A 247 -2.28 -20.92 9.47
CA GLN A 247 -1.84 -22.33 9.55
C GLN A 247 -0.33 -22.54 9.28
N GLU A 248 0.12 -23.81 9.22
CA GLU A 248 1.53 -24.21 9.03
C GLU A 248 2.07 -24.03 7.60
N LEU A 249 1.30 -23.40 6.69
CA LEU A 249 1.71 -23.17 5.29
C LEU A 249 2.74 -22.02 5.12
N CYS A 250 3.16 -21.41 6.23
CA CYS A 250 4.07 -20.27 6.24
C CYS A 250 5.52 -20.70 5.93
N LYS A 251 6.10 -20.17 4.86
CA LYS A 251 7.54 -20.25 4.59
C LYS A 251 8.22 -18.94 4.96
N SER A 252 9.36 -19.02 5.63
CA SER A 252 10.09 -17.83 6.08
C SER A 252 11.02 -17.31 4.98
N ILE A 253 10.65 -16.16 4.41
CA ILE A 253 11.64 -15.17 3.96
C ILE A 253 11.74 -14.09 5.03
N ASN A 254 12.79 -13.26 5.02
CA ASN A 254 12.86 -12.12 5.93
C ASN A 254 11.71 -11.14 5.60
N PRO A 255 10.70 -10.97 6.48
CA PRO A 255 9.50 -10.19 6.17
C PRO A 255 9.80 -8.70 5.96
N ASP A 256 10.90 -8.19 6.53
CA ASP A 256 11.28 -6.78 6.45
C ASP A 256 12.13 -6.45 5.20
N GLU A 257 12.84 -7.44 4.65
CA GLU A 257 13.79 -7.24 3.55
C GLU A 257 13.33 -7.82 2.22
N ALA A 258 12.39 -8.78 2.23
CA ALA A 258 11.93 -9.50 1.04
C ALA A 258 11.55 -8.59 -0.12
N VAL A 259 10.76 -7.55 0.16
CA VAL A 259 10.28 -6.59 -0.85
C VAL A 259 11.46 -5.82 -1.47
N ALA A 260 12.39 -5.34 -0.64
CA ALA A 260 13.56 -4.61 -1.11
C ALA A 260 14.51 -5.51 -1.93
N TYR A 261 14.66 -6.77 -1.52
CA TYR A 261 15.45 -7.77 -2.22
C TYR A 261 14.87 -8.07 -3.61
N GLY A 262 13.55 -8.29 -3.71
CA GLY A 262 12.86 -8.49 -4.97
C GLY A 262 12.96 -7.29 -5.91
N ALA A 263 12.85 -6.08 -5.38
CA ALA A 263 13.03 -4.84 -6.15
C ALA A 263 14.45 -4.71 -6.71
N ALA A 264 15.46 -5.12 -5.94
CA ALA A 264 16.85 -5.15 -6.40
C ALA A 264 17.05 -6.17 -7.53
N ILE A 265 16.46 -7.38 -7.43
CA ILE A 265 16.47 -8.38 -8.50
C ILE A 265 15.81 -7.84 -9.78
N HIS A 266 14.67 -7.17 -9.63
CA HIS A 266 13.97 -6.55 -10.76
C HIS A 266 14.83 -5.46 -11.42
N GLY A 267 15.45 -4.58 -10.62
CA GLY A 267 16.36 -3.55 -11.13
C GLY A 267 17.56 -4.14 -11.86
N ALA A 268 18.15 -5.23 -11.34
CA ALA A 268 19.25 -5.93 -11.99
C ALA A 268 18.83 -6.58 -13.32
N THR A 269 17.59 -7.07 -13.40
CA THR A 269 16.99 -7.61 -14.63
C THR A 269 16.80 -6.51 -15.68
N LEU A 270 16.26 -5.35 -15.29
CA LEU A 270 16.09 -4.19 -16.18
C LEU A 270 17.43 -3.64 -16.71
N CYS A 271 18.49 -3.76 -15.92
CA CYS A 271 19.85 -3.37 -16.33
C CYS A 271 20.56 -4.43 -17.20
N GLY A 272 19.94 -5.59 -17.43
CA GLY A 272 20.56 -6.70 -18.15
C GLY A 272 21.74 -7.37 -17.43
N MET A 273 21.88 -7.15 -16.11
CA MET A 273 22.97 -7.72 -15.31
C MET A 273 22.70 -9.17 -14.91
N VAL A 274 21.43 -9.55 -14.79
CA VAL A 274 21.01 -10.94 -14.53
C VAL A 274 20.81 -11.64 -15.88
N THR A 275 21.86 -12.30 -16.39
CA THR A 275 21.81 -13.01 -17.67
C THR A 275 21.49 -14.50 -17.54
N ALA A 276 21.59 -15.07 -16.33
CA ALA A 276 21.45 -16.51 -16.09
C ALA A 276 19.99 -16.99 -15.91
N LYS A 277 19.05 -16.09 -15.60
CA LYS A 277 17.61 -16.39 -15.45
C LYS A 277 16.80 -15.32 -16.18
N HIS A 278 15.98 -15.75 -17.15
CA HIS A 278 15.06 -14.84 -17.84
C HIS A 278 13.81 -14.65 -16.97
N ILE A 279 13.92 -13.76 -15.99
CA ILE A 279 12.80 -13.43 -15.10
C ILE A 279 11.72 -12.69 -15.90
N VAL A 280 10.52 -13.25 -15.93
CA VAL A 280 9.34 -12.65 -16.55
C VAL A 280 8.34 -12.32 -15.46
N LEU A 281 8.11 -11.03 -15.25
CA LEU A 281 7.07 -10.52 -14.36
C LEU A 281 5.83 -10.21 -15.19
N VAL A 282 4.69 -10.80 -14.83
CA VAL A 282 3.38 -10.44 -15.38
C VAL A 282 2.52 -9.92 -14.25
N ASP A 283 2.15 -8.66 -14.36
CA ASP A 283 1.38 -7.96 -13.34
C ASP A 283 -0.05 -7.65 -13.82
N ILE A 284 -0.93 -7.26 -12.89
CA ILE A 284 -2.33 -6.94 -13.18
C ILE A 284 -2.76 -5.56 -12.64
N THR A 285 -3.78 -4.97 -13.27
CA THR A 285 -4.49 -3.85 -12.65
C THR A 285 -5.43 -4.40 -11.56
N PRO A 286 -5.37 -3.87 -10.34
CA PRO A 286 -6.05 -4.41 -9.16
C PRO A 286 -7.51 -3.99 -9.05
N LEU A 287 -7.90 -2.92 -9.76
CA LEU A 287 -9.24 -2.36 -9.72
C LEU A 287 -9.77 -2.13 -11.13
N SER A 288 -11.08 -2.29 -11.26
CA SER A 288 -11.86 -2.01 -12.45
C SER A 288 -11.84 -0.51 -12.77
N LEU A 289 -11.51 -0.20 -14.03
CA LEU A 289 -11.60 1.14 -14.58
C LEU A 289 -12.95 1.34 -15.26
N GLY A 290 -13.69 2.37 -14.83
CA GLY A 290 -15.00 2.72 -15.38
C GLY A 290 -15.08 4.19 -15.78
N PHE A 291 -16.02 4.52 -16.65
CA PHE A 291 -16.33 5.90 -17.03
C PHE A 291 -17.81 6.20 -16.82
N GLU A 292 -18.13 7.41 -16.39
CA GLU A 292 -19.51 7.91 -16.37
C GLU A 292 -19.93 8.33 -17.79
N LEU A 293 -21.07 7.80 -18.23
CA LEU A 293 -21.69 8.20 -19.49
C LEU A 293 -22.09 9.69 -19.38
N TYR A 294 -21.82 10.45 -20.44
CA TYR A 294 -22.16 11.87 -20.66
C TYR A 294 -21.27 12.96 -20.01
N ASP A 295 -20.48 12.68 -18.98
CA ASP A 295 -19.65 13.71 -18.32
C ASP A 295 -18.13 13.54 -18.49
N GLY A 296 -17.70 12.42 -19.11
CA GLY A 296 -16.28 12.14 -19.37
C GLY A 296 -15.47 11.90 -18.09
N ARG A 297 -16.12 11.62 -16.96
CA ARG A 297 -15.44 11.32 -15.68
C ARG A 297 -15.04 9.87 -15.62
N MET A 298 -13.78 9.66 -15.31
CA MET A 298 -13.21 8.33 -15.11
C MET A 298 -13.10 8.00 -13.64
N ARG A 299 -13.35 6.75 -13.30
CA ARG A 299 -13.41 6.26 -11.93
C ARG A 299 -12.80 4.86 -11.83
N VAL A 300 -12.34 4.52 -10.63
CA VAL A 300 -11.73 3.23 -10.31
C VAL A 300 -12.37 2.61 -9.09
N GLY A 301 -12.74 1.33 -9.17
CA GLY A 301 -13.30 0.55 -8.06
C GLY A 301 -14.42 -0.40 -8.46
N GLU A 302 -14.78 -1.29 -7.53
CA GLU A 302 -15.68 -2.43 -7.77
C GLU A 302 -17.16 -2.16 -7.42
N ARG A 303 -17.53 -0.92 -7.05
CA ARG A 303 -18.94 -0.64 -6.72
C ARG A 303 -19.77 -0.59 -8.00
N LEU A 304 -21.00 -1.10 -7.91
CA LEU A 304 -21.94 -1.16 -9.03
C LEU A 304 -22.25 0.22 -9.63
N LYS A 305 -22.32 1.26 -8.79
CA LYS A 305 -22.58 2.63 -9.24
C LYS A 305 -21.25 3.35 -9.42
N ALA A 306 -20.93 3.70 -10.67
CA ALA A 306 -19.71 4.43 -11.02
C ALA A 306 -19.46 5.61 -10.07
N LYS A 307 -20.47 6.45 -9.79
CA LYS A 307 -20.34 7.62 -8.89
C LYS A 307 -19.85 7.34 -7.47
N GLU A 308 -19.97 6.10 -7.00
CA GLU A 308 -19.52 5.66 -5.68
C GLU A 308 -18.06 5.17 -5.70
N ASN A 309 -17.50 4.93 -6.89
CA ASN A 309 -16.10 4.60 -7.10
C ASN A 309 -15.21 5.85 -7.09
N HIS A 310 -13.91 5.63 -6.87
CA HIS A 310 -12.94 6.69 -6.69
C HIS A 310 -12.75 7.47 -7.99
N PHE A 311 -12.87 8.80 -7.93
CA PHE A 311 -12.71 9.67 -9.09
C PHE A 311 -11.23 9.78 -9.48
N LEU A 312 -10.90 9.40 -10.71
CA LEU A 312 -9.56 9.50 -11.25
C LEU A 312 -9.31 10.85 -11.93
N GLY A 313 -10.29 11.37 -12.63
CA GLY A 313 -10.15 12.60 -13.40
C GLY A 313 -11.22 12.69 -14.46
N SER A 314 -11.32 13.85 -15.08
CA SER A 314 -12.16 14.05 -16.26
C SER A 314 -11.29 14.22 -17.50
N PHE A 315 -11.78 13.68 -18.61
CA PHE A 315 -11.14 13.79 -19.90
C PHE A 315 -12.09 14.44 -20.89
N SER A 316 -11.61 15.46 -21.60
CA SER A 316 -12.41 16.18 -22.58
C SER A 316 -11.63 16.30 -23.89
N LEU A 317 -12.30 15.96 -24.98
CA LEU A 317 -11.76 16.12 -26.33
C LEU A 317 -12.09 17.53 -26.83
N HIS A 318 -11.06 18.26 -27.26
CA HIS A 318 -11.17 19.64 -27.73
C HIS A 318 -10.71 19.76 -29.19
N ASP A 319 -10.99 20.92 -29.79
CA ASP A 319 -10.70 21.29 -31.19
C ASP A 319 -11.07 20.18 -32.17
N ILE A 320 -12.33 19.76 -32.09
CA ILE A 320 -12.96 18.87 -33.06
C ILE A 320 -13.39 19.73 -34.25
N PHE A 321 -12.96 19.35 -35.46
CA PHE A 321 -13.40 20.02 -36.68
C PHE A 321 -14.89 19.77 -36.92
N ALA A 322 -15.57 20.75 -37.51
CA ALA A 322 -16.98 20.62 -37.85
C ALA A 322 -17.17 19.48 -38.86
N ALA A 323 -18.10 18.57 -38.54
CA ALA A 323 -18.54 17.49 -39.40
C ALA A 323 -20.05 17.27 -39.19
N PRO A 324 -20.76 16.67 -40.16
CA PRO A 324 -22.13 16.26 -39.96
C PRO A 324 -22.28 15.31 -38.75
N ALA A 325 -23.43 15.37 -38.09
CA ALA A 325 -23.71 14.55 -36.92
C ALA A 325 -23.61 13.07 -37.28
N GLY A 326 -22.78 12.32 -36.54
CA GLY A 326 -22.54 10.89 -36.76
C GLY A 326 -21.37 10.56 -37.71
N GLU A 327 -20.75 11.54 -38.37
CA GLU A 327 -19.63 11.29 -39.30
C GLU A 327 -18.25 11.47 -38.64
N ALA A 328 -18.15 12.26 -37.57
CA ALA A 328 -16.91 12.40 -36.82
C ALA A 328 -16.69 11.20 -35.90
N GLU A 329 -15.85 10.27 -36.33
CA GLU A 329 -15.47 9.09 -35.54
C GLU A 329 -14.13 9.31 -34.81
N PHE A 330 -14.15 9.01 -33.50
CA PHE A 330 -12.97 9.05 -32.64
C PHE A 330 -12.81 7.74 -31.91
N ILE A 331 -11.57 7.25 -31.85
CA ILE A 331 -11.18 6.10 -31.04
C ILE A 331 -10.47 6.65 -29.81
N ALA A 332 -11.08 6.47 -28.63
CA ALA A 332 -10.43 6.70 -27.35
C ALA A 332 -9.67 5.42 -26.94
N THR A 333 -8.39 5.57 -26.64
CA THR A 333 -7.53 4.48 -26.17
C THR A 333 -7.13 4.74 -24.73
N PHE A 334 -7.36 3.74 -23.88
CA PHE A 334 -6.94 3.72 -22.49
C PHE A 334 -5.83 2.67 -22.39
N SER A 335 -4.61 3.12 -22.15
CA SER A 335 -3.43 2.24 -22.06
C SER A 335 -2.88 2.31 -20.64
N ILE A 336 -2.60 1.16 -20.04
CA ILE A 336 -1.88 1.05 -18.77
C ILE A 336 -0.48 0.52 -19.10
N ASP A 337 0.56 1.23 -18.66
CA ASP A 337 1.94 0.78 -18.85
C ASP A 337 2.42 -0.19 -17.74
N ALA A 338 3.69 -0.58 -17.77
CA ALA A 338 4.28 -1.52 -16.83
C ALA A 338 4.36 -1.00 -15.38
N ASP A 339 4.26 0.31 -15.17
CA ASP A 339 4.18 0.95 -13.84
C ASP A 339 2.72 1.12 -13.38
N GLY A 340 1.77 0.52 -14.11
CA GLY A 340 0.34 0.68 -13.88
C GLY A 340 -0.17 2.07 -14.28
N ILE A 341 0.56 2.85 -15.10
CA ILE A 341 0.18 4.24 -15.46
C ILE A 341 -0.81 4.23 -16.58
N MET A 342 -2.05 4.61 -16.24
CA MET A 342 -3.04 4.91 -17.25
C MET A 342 -2.68 6.19 -18.01
N THR A 343 -2.64 6.06 -19.33
CA THR A 343 -2.64 7.15 -20.30
C THR A 343 -3.88 7.05 -21.17
N VAL A 344 -4.54 8.19 -21.40
CA VAL A 344 -5.72 8.28 -22.26
C VAL A 344 -5.41 9.15 -23.47
N THR A 345 -5.63 8.59 -24.65
CA THR A 345 -5.44 9.27 -25.94
C THR A 345 -6.68 9.14 -26.80
N ALA A 346 -6.89 10.08 -27.72
CA ALA A 346 -7.92 9.97 -28.74
C ALA A 346 -7.33 10.17 -30.14
N THR A 347 -7.80 9.38 -31.11
CA THR A 347 -7.41 9.46 -32.53
C THR A 347 -8.63 9.53 -33.43
N SER A 348 -8.61 10.40 -34.44
CA SER A 348 -9.62 10.40 -35.51
C SER A 348 -9.34 9.29 -36.52
N THR A 349 -10.39 8.65 -37.03
CA THR A 349 -10.28 7.60 -38.05
C THR A 349 -9.81 8.13 -39.42
N GLY A 350 -9.97 9.44 -39.68
CA GLY A 350 -9.56 10.13 -40.90
C GLY A 350 -8.10 10.59 -40.98
N GLY A 351 -7.28 10.31 -39.96
CA GLY A 351 -5.83 10.51 -40.00
C GLY A 351 -5.25 11.64 -39.14
N CYS A 352 -4.24 11.26 -38.35
CA CYS A 352 -3.10 12.06 -37.89
C CYS A 352 -3.20 12.98 -36.66
N GLN A 353 -4.25 12.96 -35.83
CA GLN A 353 -4.19 13.65 -34.54
C GLN A 353 -4.42 12.73 -33.35
N VAL A 354 -3.32 12.33 -32.70
CA VAL A 354 -3.32 11.83 -31.32
C VAL A 354 -3.39 13.05 -30.41
N LYS A 355 -4.53 13.28 -29.76
CA LYS A 355 -4.62 14.30 -28.71
C LYS A 355 -4.56 13.62 -27.35
N ARG A 356 -3.61 14.07 -26.51
CA ARG A 356 -3.58 13.70 -25.09
C ARG A 356 -4.72 14.43 -24.41
N LEU A 357 -5.65 13.69 -23.82
CA LEU A 357 -6.75 14.29 -23.07
C LEU A 357 -6.17 14.91 -21.78
N LYS A 358 -6.52 16.17 -21.49
CA LYS A 358 -6.10 16.82 -20.24
C LYS A 358 -6.88 16.22 -19.08
N ARG A 359 -6.15 15.78 -18.05
CA ARG A 359 -6.71 15.38 -16.76
C ARG A 359 -6.94 16.64 -15.92
N TRP A 360 -8.19 16.89 -15.54
CA TRP A 360 -8.58 17.97 -14.63
C TRP A 360 -8.91 17.43 -13.24
#